data_AF-A0A4Q0J0G2-F1
#
_entry.id   AF-A0A4Q0J0G2-F1
#
_cell.length_a   1.000
_cell.length_b   1.000
_cell.length_c   1.000
_cell.angle_alpha   90.00
_cell.angle_beta   90.00
_cell.angle_gamma   90.00
#
_symmetry.space_group_name_H-M   'P 1'
#
loop_
_entity.id
_entity.type
_entity.pdbx_description
1 polymer ?
#
loop_
_entity_poly.entity_id
_entity_poly.type
_entity_poly.pdbx_seq_one_letter_code
_entity_poly.pdbx_strand_id
1 'polypeptide(L)'
;MKRFSYIFTFVMILLLCGCKEDEPVLIIHPQSGTYSIGGDKNLVVTLDGVRITEKDGEVVFETPDNKIGKFEINNIIPGYGTVTVAGIELSETADGKGIAFSGEAAISETEKIIFSGTLIGFVLTIDIETVPIST
;
A
#
# COMPACT_ATOMS: atom_id res chain seq x y z
N MET A 1 -50.21 -1.51 -53.58
CA MET A 1 -50.44 -0.42 -52.60
C MET A 1 -49.88 -0.88 -51.26
N LYS A 2 -48.83 -0.21 -50.75
CA LYS A 2 -48.83 0.58 -49.48
C LYS A 2 -49.30 -0.26 -48.26
N ARG A 3 -48.57 -0.48 -47.16
CA ARG A 3 -47.43 0.20 -46.49
C ARG A 3 -46.98 -0.68 -45.29
N PHE A 4 -45.71 -0.55 -44.88
CA PHE A 4 -45.12 -0.68 -43.52
C PHE A 4 -45.73 -1.70 -42.53
N SER A 5 -44.96 -2.63 -41.95
CA SER A 5 -44.05 -2.28 -40.86
C SER A 5 -43.09 -3.46 -40.58
N TYR A 6 -41.82 -3.27 -40.89
CA TYR A 6 -40.73 -3.99 -40.22
C TYR A 6 -40.48 -3.30 -38.87
N ILE A 7 -39.76 -3.97 -37.96
CA ILE A 7 -39.41 -3.54 -36.59
C ILE A 7 -40.49 -3.92 -35.58
N PHE A 8 -40.42 -5.11 -34.97
CA PHE A 8 -40.54 -5.26 -33.50
C PHE A 8 -40.33 -6.69 -32.98
N THR A 9 -39.23 -7.39 -33.29
CA THR A 9 -38.88 -8.59 -32.46
C THR A 9 -37.41 -8.98 -32.53
N PHE A 10 -36.51 -8.00 -32.60
CA PHE A 10 -35.07 -8.20 -32.40
C PHE A 10 -34.66 -7.75 -30.98
N VAL A 11 -35.45 -8.14 -29.97
CA VAL A 11 -35.21 -7.76 -28.56
C VAL A 11 -35.46 -8.98 -27.67
N MET A 12 -34.69 -10.05 -27.87
CA MET A 12 -34.69 -11.20 -26.96
C MET A 12 -33.31 -11.84 -26.81
N ILE A 13 -32.23 -11.04 -26.87
CA ILE A 13 -30.83 -11.52 -26.71
C ILE A 13 -30.01 -10.64 -25.72
N LEU A 14 -30.62 -9.88 -24.81
CA LEU A 14 -29.86 -9.07 -23.83
C LEU A 14 -30.23 -9.29 -22.37
N LEU A 15 -30.75 -10.48 -22.02
CA LEU A 15 -30.87 -10.91 -20.62
C LEU A 15 -29.69 -11.78 -20.17
N LEU A 16 -28.50 -11.49 -20.69
CA LEU A 16 -27.24 -11.77 -19.99
C LEU A 16 -26.78 -10.47 -19.31
N CYS A 17 -27.61 -9.93 -18.42
CA CYS A 17 -27.09 -9.07 -17.38
C CYS A 17 -26.46 -10.02 -16.36
N GLY A 18 -25.23 -10.45 -16.66
CA GLY A 18 -24.39 -11.07 -15.66
C GLY A 18 -24.38 -10.13 -14.46
N CYS A 19 -24.76 -10.66 -13.30
CA CYS A 19 -24.34 -10.06 -12.04
C CYS A 19 -22.83 -9.97 -12.15
N LYS A 20 -22.33 -8.77 -12.49
CA LYS A 20 -20.99 -8.38 -12.10
C LYS A 20 -20.98 -8.63 -10.60
N GLU A 21 -20.20 -9.62 -10.20
CA GLU A 21 -19.82 -9.77 -8.80
C GLU A 21 -19.48 -8.35 -8.34
N ASP A 22 -20.17 -7.88 -7.30
CA ASP A 22 -19.81 -6.67 -6.59
C ASP A 22 -18.38 -6.92 -6.11
N GLU A 23 -17.40 -6.59 -6.96
CA GLU A 23 -16.04 -6.38 -6.52
C GLU A 23 -16.18 -5.39 -5.37
N PRO A 24 -15.71 -5.74 -4.17
CA PRO A 24 -15.80 -4.83 -3.05
C PRO A 24 -15.20 -3.52 -3.55
N VAL A 25 -16.04 -2.48 -3.60
CA VAL A 25 -15.60 -1.14 -3.93
C VAL A 25 -14.58 -0.82 -2.87
N LEU A 26 -13.30 -1.01 -3.19
CA LEU A 26 -12.19 -0.57 -2.36
C LEU A 26 -12.50 0.89 -2.10
N ILE A 27 -12.86 1.23 -0.86
CA ILE A 27 -13.07 2.62 -0.48
C ILE A 27 -11.68 3.24 -0.48
N ILE A 28 -11.29 3.77 -1.65
CA ILE A 28 -10.00 4.42 -1.89
C ILE A 28 -9.97 5.68 -1.03
N HIS A 29 -9.51 5.55 0.21
CA HIS A 29 -8.88 6.68 0.86
C HIS A 29 -7.51 6.83 0.21
N PRO A 30 -7.09 8.04 -0.22
CA PRO A 30 -5.71 8.26 -0.60
C PRO A 30 -4.84 8.03 0.64
N GLN A 31 -4.36 6.80 0.81
CA GLN A 31 -3.48 6.41 1.91
C GLN A 31 -2.11 7.09 1.75
N SER A 32 -1.76 7.51 0.53
CA SER A 32 -0.54 8.27 0.26
C SER A 32 -0.39 9.50 1.15
N GLY A 33 0.83 9.74 1.63
CA GLY A 33 1.21 10.91 2.41
C GLY A 33 2.36 10.62 3.37
N THR A 34 2.74 11.66 4.11
CA THR A 34 3.78 11.58 5.14
C THR A 34 3.19 11.09 6.45
N TYR A 35 3.79 10.06 7.02
CA TYR A 35 3.49 9.51 8.34
C TYR A 35 4.63 9.85 9.28
N SER A 36 4.34 10.44 10.43
CA SER A 36 5.36 10.87 11.40
C SER A 36 5.01 10.45 12.82
N ILE A 37 6.04 10.31 13.67
CA ILE A 37 5.86 9.87 15.05
C ILE A 37 5.10 10.96 15.83
N GLY A 38 3.85 10.65 16.20
CA GLY A 38 2.96 11.59 16.88
C GLY A 38 2.27 12.62 15.98
N GLY A 39 2.31 12.43 14.66
CA GLY A 39 1.55 13.23 13.69
C GLY A 39 0.12 12.74 13.48
N ASP A 40 -0.69 13.53 12.75
CA ASP A 40 -2.09 13.17 12.41
C ASP A 40 -2.18 11.88 11.58
N LYS A 41 -1.25 11.73 10.63
CA LYS A 41 -0.90 10.44 10.03
C LYS A 41 0.21 9.83 10.89
N ASN A 42 -0.17 8.95 11.80
CA ASN A 42 0.73 8.49 12.85
C ASN A 42 1.65 7.37 12.33
N LEU A 43 2.94 7.47 12.68
CA LEU A 43 3.93 6.43 12.43
C LEU A 43 4.23 5.63 13.71
N VAL A 44 4.14 4.31 13.58
CA VAL A 44 4.59 3.33 14.56
C VAL A 44 5.70 2.51 13.93
N VAL A 45 6.95 2.79 14.28
CA VAL A 45 8.12 2.07 13.76
C VAL A 45 8.93 1.37 14.84
N THR A 46 9.29 0.14 14.55
CA THR A 46 10.27 -0.66 15.29
C THR A 46 11.47 -0.89 14.38
N LEU A 47 12.67 -0.64 14.89
CA LEU A 47 13.94 -0.95 14.22
C LEU A 47 14.72 -1.93 15.09
N ASP A 48 15.08 -3.09 14.55
CA ASP A 48 15.86 -4.12 15.22
C ASP A 48 15.28 -4.51 16.59
N GLY A 49 13.95 -4.61 16.66
CA GLY A 49 13.19 -4.93 17.88
C GLY A 49 13.02 -3.75 18.87
N VAL A 50 13.55 -2.56 18.57
CA VAL A 50 13.44 -1.37 19.41
C VAL A 50 12.45 -0.37 18.82
N ARG A 51 11.50 0.06 19.64
CA ARG A 51 10.51 1.08 19.26
C ARG A 51 11.18 2.45 19.16
N ILE A 52 11.15 3.06 17.98
CA ILE A 52 11.63 4.44 17.75
C ILE A 52 10.59 5.43 18.27
N THR A 53 11.04 6.46 18.99
CA THR A 53 10.15 7.45 19.62
C THR A 53 10.55 8.89 19.35
N GLU A 54 11.67 9.09 18.67
CA GLU A 54 12.19 10.36 18.21
C GLU A 54 11.23 11.01 17.21
N LYS A 55 10.98 12.32 17.36
CA LYS A 55 9.92 13.03 16.61
C LYS A 55 10.32 13.39 15.17
N ASP A 56 11.56 13.16 14.79
CA ASP A 56 12.13 13.45 13.47
C ASP A 56 12.04 12.25 12.50
N GLY A 57 11.69 11.06 13.00
CA GLY A 57 11.41 9.89 12.18
C GLY A 57 10.09 10.03 11.41
N GLU A 58 10.17 9.88 10.09
CA GLU A 58 9.01 9.91 9.20
C GLU A 58 9.11 8.88 8.06
N VAL A 59 7.96 8.49 7.53
CA VAL A 59 7.86 7.66 6.34
C VAL A 59 6.90 8.31 5.36
N VAL A 60 7.37 8.61 4.15
CA VAL A 60 6.51 9.01 3.04
C VAL A 60 6.04 7.76 2.32
N PHE A 61 4.73 7.55 2.29
CA PHE A 61 4.10 6.44 1.58
C PHE A 61 3.38 6.96 0.34
N GLU A 62 3.60 6.34 -0.80
CA GLU A 62 2.93 6.64 -2.06
C GLU A 62 2.37 5.36 -2.67
N THR A 63 1.09 5.38 -3.06
CA THR A 63 0.49 4.31 -3.86
C THR A 63 -0.51 4.89 -4.87
N PRO A 64 -0.29 4.71 -6.18
CA PRO A 64 -1.20 5.24 -7.20
C PRO A 64 -2.43 4.36 -7.39
N ASP A 65 -2.34 3.05 -7.11
CA ASP A 65 -3.35 2.06 -7.44
C ASP A 65 -3.72 1.11 -6.28
N ASN A 66 -3.17 1.33 -5.08
CA ASN A 66 -3.29 0.48 -3.90
C ASN A 66 -2.77 -0.96 -4.08
N LYS A 67 -2.05 -1.25 -5.17
CA LYS A 67 -1.42 -2.55 -5.43
C LYS A 67 0.08 -2.48 -5.28
N ILE A 68 0.67 -1.35 -5.66
CA ILE A 68 2.11 -1.11 -5.54
C ILE A 68 2.36 0.11 -4.66
N GLY A 69 3.28 -0.03 -3.72
CA GLY A 69 3.73 1.01 -2.82
C GLY A 69 5.16 1.49 -3.12
N LYS A 70 5.40 2.75 -2.81
CA LYS A 70 6.71 3.35 -2.66
C LYS A 70 6.81 3.96 -1.25
N PHE A 71 7.94 3.73 -0.60
CA PHE A 71 8.26 4.20 0.74
C PHE A 71 9.56 5.01 0.69
N GLU A 72 9.57 6.15 1.37
CA GLU A 72 10.79 6.89 1.72
C GLU A 72 10.87 6.94 3.24
N ILE A 73 11.85 6.23 3.80
CA ILE A 73 12.08 6.07 5.23
C ILE A 73 13.16 7.09 5.63
N ASN A 74 12.77 8.12 6.39
CA ASN A 74 13.65 9.26 6.70
C ASN A 74 14.01 9.28 8.19
N ASN A 75 15.30 9.44 8.49
CA ASN A 75 15.84 9.60 9.84
C ASN A 75 15.45 8.49 10.83
N ILE A 76 15.19 7.28 10.34
CA ILE A 76 14.84 6.11 11.18
C ILE A 76 16.02 5.14 11.28
N ILE A 77 16.73 4.90 10.17
CA ILE A 77 17.84 3.94 10.13
C ILE A 77 19.16 4.68 10.40
N PRO A 78 19.88 4.40 11.49
CA PRO A 78 21.11 5.11 11.84
C PRO A 78 22.16 5.07 10.75
N GLY A 79 22.78 6.22 10.47
CA GLY A 79 23.80 6.34 9.41
C GLY A 79 23.23 6.55 8.01
N TYR A 80 21.90 6.44 7.83
CA TYR A 80 21.22 6.66 6.57
C TYR A 80 20.19 7.79 6.73
N GLY A 81 20.31 8.84 5.91
CA GLY A 81 19.35 9.95 5.95
C GLY A 81 17.96 9.55 5.43
N THR A 82 17.94 9.02 4.20
CA THR A 82 16.73 8.56 3.52
C THR A 82 16.99 7.21 2.85
N VAL A 83 16.09 6.25 3.07
CA VAL A 83 16.06 4.98 2.35
C VAL A 83 14.79 4.93 1.50
N THR A 84 14.94 4.77 0.18
CA THR A 84 13.80 4.68 -0.74
C THR A 84 13.60 3.24 -1.20
N VAL A 85 12.37 2.75 -1.05
CA VAL A 85 11.97 1.42 -1.53
C VAL A 85 10.74 1.56 -2.40
N ALA A 86 10.80 1.07 -3.63
CA ALA A 86 9.70 1.16 -4.59
C ALA A 86 9.34 -0.24 -5.13
N GLY A 87 8.13 -0.38 -5.66
CA GLY A 87 7.67 -1.66 -6.21
C GLY A 87 7.22 -2.65 -5.14
N ILE A 88 6.85 -2.17 -3.96
CA ILE A 88 6.36 -3.03 -2.87
C ILE A 88 4.96 -3.51 -3.19
N GLU A 89 4.76 -4.82 -3.22
CA GLU A 89 3.42 -5.39 -3.35
C GLU A 89 2.60 -5.08 -2.10
N LEU A 90 1.39 -4.59 -2.32
CA LEU A 90 0.40 -4.26 -1.31
C LEU A 90 -0.71 -5.29 -1.36
N SER A 91 -1.12 -5.73 -0.18
CA SER A 91 -2.23 -6.67 0.00
C SER A 91 -3.24 -6.10 0.98
N GLU A 92 -4.46 -6.60 0.96
CA GLU A 92 -5.45 -6.26 1.98
C GLU A 92 -5.12 -7.00 3.29
N THR A 93 -5.32 -6.36 4.44
CA THR A 93 -5.18 -7.06 5.73
C THR A 93 -6.21 -8.18 5.85
N ALA A 94 -5.92 -9.21 6.65
CA ALA A 94 -6.81 -10.37 6.81
C ALA A 94 -8.23 -10.01 7.29
N ASP A 95 -8.39 -8.86 7.96
CA ASP A 95 -9.67 -8.35 8.44
C ASP A 95 -10.34 -7.32 7.52
N GLY A 96 -9.75 -7.03 6.36
CA GLY A 96 -10.28 -6.12 5.34
C GLY A 96 -10.25 -4.63 5.71
N LYS A 97 -9.48 -4.24 6.73
CA LYS A 97 -9.50 -2.89 7.29
C LYS A 97 -8.32 -2.01 6.88
N GLY A 98 -7.36 -2.56 6.15
CA GLY A 98 -6.18 -1.80 5.76
C GLY A 98 -5.33 -2.50 4.73
N ILE A 99 -4.12 -1.96 4.56
CA ILE A 99 -3.11 -2.47 3.66
C ILE A 99 -2.05 -3.19 4.48
N ALA A 100 -1.63 -4.37 4.03
CA ALA A 100 -0.46 -5.08 4.52
C ALA A 100 0.64 -5.09 3.45
N PHE A 101 1.89 -4.99 3.88
CA PHE A 101 3.05 -4.95 2.99
C PHE A 101 4.26 -5.62 3.65
N SER A 102 5.17 -6.07 2.80
CA SER A 102 6.48 -6.57 3.21
C SER A 102 7.47 -6.42 2.06
N GLY A 103 8.75 -6.31 2.38
CA GLY A 103 9.79 -6.25 1.37
C GLY A 103 11.19 -6.23 1.96
N GLU A 104 12.15 -6.05 1.06
CA GLU A 104 13.55 -5.84 1.42
C GLU A 104 14.17 -4.80 0.49
N ALA A 105 15.21 -4.13 0.96
CA ALA A 105 15.97 -3.17 0.17
C ALA A 105 17.42 -3.13 0.63
N ALA A 106 18.36 -3.16 -0.32
CA ALA A 106 19.75 -2.87 -0.02
C ALA A 106 19.89 -1.40 0.39
N ILE A 107 20.56 -1.16 1.52
CA ILE A 107 20.86 0.21 2.02
C ILE A 107 22.34 0.54 1.83
N SER A 108 23.20 -0.47 1.70
CA SER A 108 24.59 -0.36 1.28
C SER A 108 25.04 -1.62 0.52
N GLU A 109 26.33 -1.70 0.17
CA GLU A 109 26.91 -2.89 -0.47
C GLU A 109 26.92 -4.12 0.46
N THR A 110 26.89 -3.90 1.78
CA THR A 110 27.05 -4.95 2.79
C THR A 110 25.81 -5.15 3.66
N GLU A 111 24.78 -4.32 3.49
CA GLU A 111 23.65 -4.24 4.41
C GLU A 111 22.35 -4.00 3.65
N LYS A 112 21.30 -4.69 4.09
CA LYS A 112 19.94 -4.50 3.61
C LYS A 112 18.98 -4.39 4.79
N ILE A 113 17.83 -3.79 4.53
CA ILE A 113 16.68 -3.89 5.42
C ILE A 113 15.73 -4.97 4.94
N ILE A 114 15.10 -5.65 5.89
CA ILE A 114 13.89 -6.44 5.69
C ILE A 114 12.80 -5.74 6.49
N PHE A 115 11.62 -5.57 5.93
CA PHE A 115 10.55 -4.88 6.61
C PHE A 115 9.18 -5.47 6.32
N SER A 116 8.27 -5.28 7.27
CA SER A 116 6.87 -5.63 7.12
C SER A 116 6.00 -4.67 7.90
N GLY A 117 4.74 -4.56 7.53
CA GLY A 117 3.87 -3.61 8.20
C GLY A 117 2.45 -3.59 7.71
N THR A 118 1.68 -2.70 8.33
CA THR A 118 0.29 -2.44 7.99
C THR A 118 -0.01 -0.96 7.99
N LEU A 119 -0.98 -0.57 7.19
CA LEU A 119 -1.54 0.76 7.14
C LEU A 119 -3.05 0.65 7.37
N ILE A 120 -3.49 1.01 8.57
CA ILE A 120 -4.88 0.94 9.00
C ILE A 120 -5.32 2.35 9.42
N GLY A 121 -6.24 2.93 8.66
CA GLY A 121 -6.93 4.17 9.01
C GLY A 121 -6.07 5.44 9.23
N PHE A 122 -4.92 5.62 8.58
CA PHE A 122 -3.91 6.68 8.85
C PHE A 122 -2.90 6.38 9.96
N VAL A 123 -2.85 5.14 10.46
CA VAL A 123 -1.72 4.65 11.25
C VAL A 123 -0.88 3.72 10.38
N LEU A 124 0.37 4.11 10.13
CA LEU A 124 1.37 3.26 9.47
C LEU A 124 2.20 2.58 10.55
N THR A 125 2.09 1.25 10.63
CA THR A 125 2.92 0.42 11.50
C THR A 125 3.93 -0.31 10.63
N ILE A 126 5.23 -0.16 10.92
CA ILE A 126 6.31 -0.80 10.18
C ILE A 126 7.35 -1.37 11.14
N ASP A 127 7.73 -2.61 10.92
CA ASP A 127 8.83 -3.30 11.59
C ASP A 127 9.98 -3.44 10.59
N ILE A 128 11.18 -3.05 10.99
CA ILE A 128 12.38 -3.01 10.16
C ILE A 128 13.48 -3.78 10.88
N GLU A 129 14.09 -4.73 10.18
CA GLU A 129 15.29 -5.44 10.59
C GLU A 129 16.45 -5.09 9.65
N THR A 130 17.60 -4.76 10.22
CA THR A 130 18.83 -4.51 9.50
C THR A 130 19.67 -5.78 9.47
N VAL A 131 20.00 -6.28 8.28
CA VAL A 131 20.71 -7.55 8.11
C VAL A 131 21.89 -7.40 7.14
N PRO A 132 22.99 -8.14 7.36
CA PRO A 132 24.10 -8.16 6.43
C PRO A 132 23.70 -8.83 5.11
N ILE A 133 24.24 -8.34 3.99
CA ILE A 133 24.17 -9.00 2.70
C ILE A 133 25.23 -10.09 2.69
N SER A 134 24.80 -11.35 2.83
CA SER A 134 25.68 -12.51 2.71
C SER A 134 26.15 -12.66 1.25
N THR A 135 27.44 -12.40 0.99
CA THR A 135 28.16 -12.81 -0.23
C THR A 135 28.48 -14.30 -0.26
#